data_AF-A0A7K2P123-F1
#
_entry.id   AF-A0A7K2P123-F1
#
_cell.length_a   1.000
_cell.length_b   1.000
_cell.length_c   1.000
_cell.angle_alpha   90.00
_cell.angle_beta   90.00
_cell.angle_gamma   90.00
#
_symmetry.space_group_name_H-M   'P 1'
#
loop_
_entity.id
_entity.type
_entity.pdbx_description
1 polymer ?
#
loop_
_entity_poly.entity_id
_entity_poly.type
_entity_poly.pdbx_seq_one_letter_code
_entity_poly.pdbx_strand_id
1 'polypeptide(L)' 'LSRVEQLTGLDLDDGEDRLLLHMALKARRL' A
#
# COMPACT_ATOMS: atom_id res chain seq x y z
N LEU A 1 -8.05 6.08 -0.48
CA LEU A 1 -7.22 5.04 0.17
C LEU A 1 -8.06 3.83 0.53
N SER A 2 -9.26 4.01 1.10
CA SER A 2 -10.21 2.94 1.47
C SER A 2 -10.42 1.79 0.49
N ARG A 3 -10.47 2.03 -0.82
CA ARG A 3 -10.67 0.93 -1.79
C ARG A 3 -9.45 0.02 -1.91
N VAL A 4 -8.24 0.54 -1.71
CA VAL A 4 -7.01 -0.27 -1.74
C VAL A 4 -6.88 -1.04 -0.42
N GLU A 5 -7.15 -0.37 0.71
CA GLU A 5 -7.18 -0.97 2.06
C GLU A 5 -8.15 -2.16 2.13
N GLN A 6 -9.36 -2.02 1.57
CA GLN A 6 -10.33 -3.11 1.49
C GLN A 6 -9.88 -4.28 0.60
N LEU A 7 -9.07 -4.02 -0.42
CA LEU A 7 -8.61 -5.05 -1.36
C LEU A 7 -7.34 -5.75 -0.92
N THR A 8 -6.50 -5.09 -0.12
CA THR A 8 -5.20 -5.61 0.33
C THR A 8 -5.17 -5.96 1.82
N GLY A 9 -6.14 -5.50 2.60
CA GLY A 9 -6.16 -5.65 4.06
C GLY A 9 -5.10 -4.82 4.77
N LEU A 10 -4.52 -3.83 4.09
CA LEU A 10 -3.51 -2.93 4.64
C LEU A 10 -4.21 -1.71 5.24
N ASP A 11 -3.71 -1.22 6.37
CA ASP A 11 -4.11 0.04 6.97
C ASP A 11 -3.19 1.15 6.47
N LEU A 12 -3.58 1.84 5.39
CA LEU A 12 -2.72 2.84 4.76
C LEU A 12 -2.76 4.20 5.48
N ASP A 13 -3.54 4.31 6.55
CA ASP A 13 -3.47 5.42 7.51
C ASP A 13 -2.29 5.23 8.49
N ASP A 14 -1.77 4.01 8.65
CA ASP A 14 -0.48 3.75 9.31
C ASP A 14 0.72 3.98 8.36
N GLY A 15 1.82 4.49 8.91
CA GLY A 15 3.00 4.86 8.16
C GLY A 15 3.72 3.68 7.51
N GLU A 16 3.66 2.51 8.13
CA GLU A 16 4.37 1.29 7.72
C GLU A 16 3.71 0.62 6.50
N ASP A 17 2.40 0.44 6.54
CA ASP A 17 1.62 -0.19 5.47
C ASP A 17 1.60 0.65 4.18
N ARG A 18 1.57 1.98 4.32
CA ARG A 18 1.72 2.90 3.19
C ARG A 18 3.10 2.79 2.54
N LEU A 19 4.15 2.59 3.32
CA LEU A 19 5.52 2.41 2.80
C LEU A 19 5.63 1.09 2.04
N LEU A 20 5.06 0.00 2.58
CA LEU A 20 4.99 -1.30 1.90
C LEU A 20 4.28 -1.22 0.56
N LEU A 21 3.10 -0.58 0.52
CA LEU A 21 2.38 -0.37 -0.73
C LEU A 21 3.20 0.46 -1.73
N HIS A 22 3.87 1.51 -1.26
CA HIS A 22 4.72 2.35 -2.11
C HIS A 22 5.88 1.56 -2.73
N MET A 23 6.56 0.73 -1.93
CA MET A 23 7.66 -0.12 -2.42
C MET A 23 7.17 -1.17 -3.42
N ALA A 24 6.01 -1.80 -3.17
CA ALA A 24 5.41 -2.75 -4.10
C ALA A 24 5.04 -2.12 -5.44
N LEU A 25 4.47 -0.91 -5.43
CA LEU A 25 4.14 -0.16 -6.64
C LEU A 25 5.38 0.31 -7.41
N LYS A 26 6.45 0.67 -6.69
CA LYS A 26 7.74 1.05 -7.29
C LYS A 26 8.43 -0.15 -7.95
N ALA A 27 8.37 -1.32 -7.31
CA ALA A 27 8.94 -2.56 -7.84
C ALA A 27 8.25 -3.04 -9.12
N ARG A 28 6.93 -2.82 -9.28
CA ARG A 28 6.19 -3.14 -10.52
C ARG A 28 6.46 -2.19 -11.69
N ARG A 29 7.15 -1.08 -11.46
CA ARG A 29 7.48 -0.07 -12.48
C ARG A 29 8.91 -0.19 -13.02
N LEU A 30 9.68 -1.15 -12.50
CA LEU A 30 10.99 -1.58 -13.01
C LEU A 30 10.82 -2.81 -13.90
#